data_AF-A0A1M5JTF7-F1
#
_entry.id   AF-A0A1M5JTF7-F1
#
_cell.length_a   1.000
_cell.length_b   1.000
_cell.length_c   1.000
_cell.angle_alpha   90.00
_cell.angle_beta   90.00
_cell.angle_gamma   90.00
#
_symmetry.space_group_name_H-M   'P 1'
#
loop_
_entity.id
_entity.type
_entity.pdbx_description
1 polymer ?
#
loop_
_entity_poly.entity_id
_entity_poly.type
_entity_poly.pdbx_seq_one_letter_code
_entity_poly.pdbx_strand_id
1 'polypeptide(L)'
;METALASGPLETGEALDADISQIALAAADLVAGMLGRFGADATQDIRDRAASLGEPPRDLVEAARNWVSAVASRSELMDLWEESDGAEFRRSLSLLIDRLNPDIAYTSPKVKKEQDFFNICAFCNKEIRDGDTFEIQLKNRSVKERLPKAVFFAHLACLNGALHPTYFIQDWKFDPDEIEEAARKLLED
;
A
#
# COMPACT_ATOMS: atom_id res chain seq x y z
N MET A 1 27.03 -16.38 1.34
CA MET A 1 25.64 -16.04 1.72
C MET A 1 24.94 -17.16 2.49
N GLU A 2 25.29 -18.44 2.28
CA GLU A 2 24.60 -19.58 2.94
C GLU A 2 24.81 -19.71 4.47
N THR A 3 25.83 -19.08 5.06
CA THR A 3 26.18 -19.31 6.46
C THR A 3 25.51 -18.36 7.46
N ALA A 4 24.92 -17.25 7.00
CA ALA A 4 24.43 -16.19 7.90
C ALA A 4 23.02 -16.46 8.48
N LEU A 5 22.24 -17.36 7.87
CA LEU A 5 20.86 -17.65 8.31
C LEU A 5 20.78 -18.74 9.41
N ALA A 6 21.86 -19.50 9.61
CA ALA A 6 21.88 -20.62 10.56
C ALA A 6 22.16 -20.20 12.01
N SER A 7 22.84 -19.07 12.22
CA SER A 7 23.07 -18.48 13.54
C SER A 7 22.04 -17.37 13.74
N GLY A 8 21.25 -17.43 14.81
CA GLY A 8 20.23 -16.42 15.07
C GLY A 8 20.83 -15.01 15.16
N PRO A 9 20.11 -13.97 14.73
CA PRO A 9 20.61 -12.59 14.62
C PRO A 9 20.94 -11.96 15.98
N LEU A 10 20.63 -12.65 17.08
CA LEU A 10 20.86 -12.20 18.44
C LEU A 10 22.33 -12.25 18.85
N GLU A 11 23.18 -13.04 18.17
CA GLU A 11 24.54 -13.34 18.62
C GLU A 11 25.60 -12.29 18.25
N THR A 12 25.42 -11.51 17.18
CA THR A 12 26.49 -10.62 16.66
C THR A 12 26.43 -9.19 17.18
N GLY A 13 25.29 -8.73 17.70
CA GLY A 13 25.11 -7.35 18.17
C GLY A 13 25.07 -6.28 17.08
N GLU A 14 25.34 -6.65 15.83
CA GLU A 14 25.24 -5.77 14.66
C GLU A 14 23.78 -5.55 14.24
N ALA A 15 23.51 -4.38 13.66
CA ALA A 15 22.21 -4.10 13.06
C ALA A 15 21.98 -5.00 11.85
N LEU A 16 20.75 -5.44 11.65
CA LEU A 16 20.39 -6.24 10.48
C LEU A 16 20.26 -5.36 9.25
N ASP A 17 20.98 -5.72 8.20
CA ASP A 17 20.82 -5.17 6.85
C ASP A 17 19.35 -5.26 6.41
N ALA A 18 18.89 -4.26 5.66
CA ALA A 18 17.54 -4.19 5.12
C ALA A 18 17.19 -5.43 4.28
N ASP A 19 18.10 -5.93 3.45
CA ASP A 19 17.86 -7.09 2.58
C ASP A 19 17.64 -8.37 3.40
N ILE A 20 18.44 -8.57 4.44
CA ILE A 20 18.30 -9.71 5.37
C ILE A 20 16.99 -9.59 6.13
N SER A 21 16.64 -8.38 6.56
CA SER A 21 15.40 -8.11 7.29
C SER A 21 14.18 -8.45 6.44
N GLN A 22 14.16 -8.08 5.16
CA GLN A 22 13.07 -8.43 4.24
C GLN A 22 12.91 -9.94 4.06
N ILE A 23 14.01 -10.66 3.85
CA ILE A 23 14.01 -12.13 3.71
C ILE A 23 13.48 -12.77 5.00
N ALA A 24 13.95 -12.32 6.16
CA ALA A 24 13.55 -12.84 7.45
C ALA A 24 12.04 -12.63 7.71
N LEU A 25 11.51 -11.45 7.38
CA LEU A 25 10.07 -11.17 7.49
C LEU A 25 9.23 -12.02 6.54
N ALA A 26 9.67 -12.20 5.29
CA ALA A 26 8.97 -13.04 4.31
C ALA A 26 8.96 -14.52 4.75
N ALA A 27 10.09 -15.03 5.26
CA ALA A 27 10.18 -16.38 5.80
C ALA A 27 9.28 -16.56 7.02
N ALA A 28 9.27 -15.58 7.93
CA ALA A 28 8.40 -15.61 9.10
C ALA A 28 6.91 -15.56 8.72
N ASP A 29 6.52 -14.79 7.72
CA ASP A 29 5.15 -14.75 7.20
C ASP A 29 4.72 -16.10 6.61
N LEU A 30 5.63 -16.77 5.89
CA LEU A 30 5.38 -18.12 5.38
C LEU A 30 5.18 -19.14 6.51
N VAL A 31 6.00 -19.10 7.56
CA VAL A 31 5.84 -19.96 8.76
C VAL A 31 4.49 -19.71 9.44
N ALA A 32 4.06 -18.45 9.55
CA ALA A 32 2.73 -18.12 10.03
C ALA A 32 1.63 -18.69 9.12
N GLY A 33 1.84 -18.67 7.80
CA GLY A 33 0.99 -19.33 6.81
C GLY A 33 0.90 -20.84 6.98
N MET A 34 2.00 -21.53 7.29
CA MET A 34 2.02 -22.96 7.59
C MET A 34 1.20 -23.31 8.84
N LEU A 35 1.06 -22.38 9.79
CA LEU A 35 0.14 -22.49 10.94
C LEU A 35 -1.33 -22.18 10.58
N GLY A 36 -1.65 -21.93 9.31
CA GLY A 36 -2.96 -21.51 8.85
C GLY A 36 -3.30 -20.04 9.12
N ARG A 37 -2.31 -19.21 9.46
CA ARG A 37 -2.48 -17.84 9.97
C ARG A 37 -1.91 -16.81 8.99
N PHE A 38 -2.45 -16.81 7.78
CA PHE A 38 -2.03 -15.89 6.72
C PHE A 38 -2.44 -14.44 6.96
N GLY A 39 -1.67 -13.53 6.36
CA GLY A 39 -2.05 -12.14 6.18
C GLY A 39 -3.29 -11.99 5.31
N ALA A 40 -3.90 -10.80 5.35
CA ALA A 40 -5.08 -10.49 4.55
C ALA A 40 -4.77 -10.43 3.04
N ASP A 41 -3.53 -10.10 2.71
CA ASP A 41 -2.94 -9.91 1.39
C ASP A 41 -2.34 -11.19 0.78
N ALA A 42 -2.30 -12.30 1.52
CA ALA A 42 -1.73 -13.54 1.02
C ALA A 42 -2.55 -14.10 -0.16
N THR A 43 -1.88 -14.24 -1.31
CA THR A 43 -2.44 -14.80 -2.55
C THR A 43 -2.73 -16.30 -2.42
N GLN A 44 -3.60 -16.83 -3.29
CA GLN A 44 -3.93 -18.26 -3.28
C GLN A 44 -2.68 -19.14 -3.52
N ASP A 45 -1.81 -18.74 -4.43
CA ASP A 45 -0.56 -19.47 -4.72
C ASP A 45 0.33 -19.62 -3.48
N ILE A 46 0.47 -18.57 -2.67
CA ILE A 46 1.25 -18.62 -1.42
C ILE A 46 0.57 -19.55 -0.41
N ARG A 47 -0.77 -19.50 -0.32
CA ARG A 47 -1.54 -20.38 0.58
C ARG A 47 -1.38 -21.84 0.22
N ASP A 48 -1.48 -22.17 -1.07
CA ASP A 48 -1.30 -23.54 -1.57
C ASP A 48 0.14 -24.02 -1.35
N ARG A 49 1.13 -23.13 -1.55
CA ARG A 49 2.53 -23.46 -1.29
C ARG A 49 2.79 -23.74 0.18
N ALA A 50 2.31 -22.90 1.08
CA ALA A 50 2.43 -23.10 2.52
C ALA A 50 1.74 -24.41 2.96
N ALA A 51 0.55 -24.70 2.44
CA ALA A 51 -0.14 -25.96 2.71
C ALA A 51 0.69 -27.19 2.26
N SER A 52 1.41 -27.09 1.14
CA SER A 52 2.28 -28.17 0.65
C SER A 52 3.51 -28.44 1.52
N LEU A 53 3.91 -27.49 2.38
CA LEU A 53 5.06 -27.64 3.28
C LEU A 53 4.69 -28.36 4.61
N GLY A 54 3.40 -28.47 4.93
CA GLY A 54 2.92 -29.10 6.16
C GLY A 54 3.02 -28.22 7.40
N GLU A 55 2.80 -28.80 8.58
CA GLU A 55 2.88 -28.11 9.86
C GLU A 55 4.36 -27.82 10.22
N PRO A 56 4.72 -26.57 10.63
CA PRO A 56 6.10 -26.23 10.90
C PRO A 56 6.55 -26.82 12.25
N PRO A 57 7.81 -27.25 12.39
CA PRO A 57 8.33 -27.68 13.67
C PRO A 57 8.47 -26.48 14.63
N ARG A 58 8.42 -26.76 15.93
CA ARG A 58 8.36 -25.71 16.97
C ARG A 58 9.58 -24.79 16.99
N ASP A 59 10.76 -25.36 16.77
CA ASP A 59 12.02 -24.63 16.68
C ASP A 59 12.03 -23.62 15.52
N LEU A 60 11.42 -23.96 14.39
CA LEU A 60 11.25 -23.04 13.26
C LEU A 60 10.32 -21.87 13.61
N VAL A 61 9.23 -22.12 14.34
CA VAL A 61 8.33 -21.07 14.82
C VAL A 61 9.04 -20.14 15.80
N GLU A 62 9.83 -20.70 16.72
CA GLU A 62 10.64 -19.93 17.67
C GLU A 62 11.72 -19.10 16.94
N ALA A 63 12.40 -19.67 15.95
CA ALA A 63 13.36 -18.97 15.11
C ALA A 63 12.70 -17.80 14.35
N ALA A 64 11.54 -18.02 13.73
CA ALA A 64 10.79 -16.97 13.04
C ALA A 64 10.44 -15.81 13.99
N ARG A 65 9.97 -16.10 15.20
CA ARG A 65 9.67 -15.07 16.22
C ARG A 65 10.91 -14.26 16.61
N ASN A 66 12.05 -14.94 16.78
CA ASN A 66 13.31 -14.29 17.14
C ASN A 66 13.79 -13.35 16.02
N TRP A 67 13.67 -13.77 14.77
CA TRP A 67 13.98 -12.94 13.60
C TRP A 67 13.08 -11.70 13.51
N VAL A 68 11.76 -11.85 13.64
CA VAL A 68 10.84 -10.70 13.63
C VAL A 68 11.14 -9.74 14.77
N SER A 69 11.47 -10.27 15.95
CA SER A 69 11.87 -9.45 17.11
C SER A 69 13.19 -8.71 16.88
N ALA A 70 14.15 -9.35 16.21
CA ALA A 70 15.42 -8.72 15.84
C ALA A 70 15.23 -7.60 14.83
N VAL A 71 14.40 -7.81 13.79
CA VAL A 71 14.03 -6.76 12.82
C VAL A 71 13.35 -5.59 13.53
N ALA A 72 12.41 -5.87 14.44
CA ALA A 72 11.68 -4.85 15.18
C ALA A 72 12.55 -4.00 16.13
N SER A 73 13.71 -4.52 16.55
CA SER A 73 14.56 -3.89 17.56
C SER A 73 15.82 -3.23 17.00
N ARG A 74 16.39 -3.78 15.92
CA ARG A 74 17.69 -3.34 15.39
C ARG A 74 17.90 -3.73 13.92
N SER A 75 17.14 -3.12 13.02
CA SER A 75 17.37 -3.29 11.57
C SER A 75 17.45 -1.96 10.85
N GLU A 76 18.28 -1.91 9.82
CA GLU A 76 18.30 -0.80 8.86
C GLU A 76 16.92 -0.62 8.21
N LEU A 77 16.18 -1.71 8.02
CA LEU A 77 14.80 -1.64 7.53
C LEU A 77 13.90 -0.84 8.49
N MET A 78 13.99 -1.07 9.80
CA MET A 78 13.24 -0.28 10.78
C MET A 78 13.64 1.19 10.73
N ASP A 79 14.95 1.47 10.66
CA ASP A 79 15.46 2.84 10.58
C ASP A 79 14.89 3.59 9.35
N LEU A 80 14.85 2.94 8.18
CA LEU A 80 14.25 3.49 6.96
C LEU A 80 12.76 3.82 7.13
N TRP A 81 11.99 2.98 7.83
CA TRP A 81 10.56 3.23 8.07
C TRP A 81 10.34 4.33 9.11
N GLU A 82 11.25 4.51 10.07
CA GLU A 82 11.16 5.57 11.08
C GLU A 82 11.30 6.97 10.49
N GLU A 83 11.98 7.11 9.36
CA GLU A 83 12.10 8.40 8.66
C GLU A 83 10.74 8.95 8.17
N SER A 84 9.74 8.08 7.94
CA SER A 84 8.47 8.43 7.27
C SER A 84 7.19 8.13 8.08
N ASP A 85 7.29 7.94 9.40
CA ASP A 85 6.26 7.39 10.32
C ASP A 85 6.19 5.85 10.34
N GLY A 86 7.04 5.24 11.18
CA GLY A 86 7.15 3.79 11.35
C GLY A 86 6.00 3.13 12.12
N ALA A 87 4.94 3.86 12.50
CA ALA A 87 3.84 3.30 13.29
C ALA A 87 3.10 2.17 12.57
N GLU A 88 2.86 2.32 11.27
CA GLU A 88 2.23 1.28 10.45
C GLU A 88 3.10 0.03 10.37
N PHE A 89 4.40 0.21 10.14
CA PHE A 89 5.34 -0.91 10.05
C PHE A 89 5.44 -1.67 11.38
N ARG A 90 5.59 -0.97 12.51
CA ARG A 90 5.59 -1.59 13.85
C ARG A 90 4.31 -2.36 14.13
N ARG A 91 3.14 -1.83 13.73
CA ARG A 91 1.86 -2.53 13.84
C ARG A 91 1.86 -3.83 13.03
N SER A 92 2.37 -3.80 11.80
CA SER A 92 2.47 -4.98 10.94
C SER A 92 3.40 -6.05 11.53
N LEU A 93 4.53 -5.65 12.14
CA LEU A 93 5.40 -6.58 12.86
C LEU A 93 4.72 -7.22 14.07
N SER A 94 3.99 -6.44 14.88
CA SER A 94 3.21 -6.99 16.00
C SER A 94 2.16 -8.00 15.53
N LEU A 95 1.44 -7.70 14.44
CA LEU A 95 0.48 -8.63 13.85
C LEU A 95 1.14 -9.92 13.33
N LEU A 96 2.36 -9.83 12.79
CA LEU A 96 3.12 -11.02 12.39
C LEU A 96 3.52 -11.86 13.62
N ILE A 97 3.98 -11.24 14.71
CA ILE A 97 4.30 -11.95 15.96
C ILE A 97 3.07 -12.67 16.52
N ASP A 98 1.90 -12.03 16.52
CA ASP A 98 0.64 -12.65 16.98
C ASP A 98 0.29 -13.88 16.14
N ARG A 99 0.49 -13.81 14.82
CA ARG A 99 0.26 -14.94 13.91
C ARG A 99 1.22 -16.10 14.16
N LEU A 100 2.46 -15.81 14.58
CA LEU A 100 3.44 -16.82 14.96
C LEU A 100 3.22 -17.44 16.35
N ASN A 101 2.21 -17.01 17.11
CA ASN A 101 1.97 -17.52 18.46
C ASN A 101 0.82 -18.55 18.51
N PRO A 102 1.07 -19.86 18.38
CA PRO A 102 0.03 -20.89 18.25
C PRO A 102 -0.94 -20.94 19.44
N ASP A 103 -0.50 -20.52 20.63
CA ASP A 103 -1.28 -20.59 21.87
C ASP A 103 -2.32 -19.45 21.99
N ILE A 104 -2.21 -18.41 21.16
CA ILE A 104 -3.17 -17.31 21.13
C ILE A 104 -4.25 -17.62 20.10
N ALA A 105 -5.51 -17.43 20.48
CA ALA A 105 -6.64 -17.50 19.55
C ALA A 105 -6.46 -16.44 18.45
N TYR A 106 -6.25 -16.89 17.21
CA TYR A 106 -6.07 -16.01 16.07
C TYR A 106 -7.33 -16.01 15.19
N THR A 107 -7.85 -14.82 14.93
CA THR A 107 -8.88 -14.62 13.92
C THR A 107 -8.23 -13.92 12.73
N SER A 108 -8.22 -14.58 11.56
CA SER A 108 -7.68 -13.95 10.35
C SER A 108 -8.43 -12.64 10.08
N PRO A 109 -7.72 -11.52 9.81
CA PRO A 109 -8.36 -10.29 9.40
C PRO A 109 -9.24 -10.62 8.19
N LYS A 110 -10.53 -10.32 8.30
CA LYS A 110 -11.42 -10.45 7.15
C LYS A 110 -10.83 -9.56 6.06
N VAL A 111 -10.43 -10.16 4.94
CA VAL A 111 -10.18 -9.42 3.71
C VAL A 111 -11.39 -8.53 3.55
N LYS A 112 -11.21 -7.21 3.68
CA LYS A 112 -12.23 -6.30 3.19
C LYS A 112 -12.30 -6.65 1.73
N LYS A 113 -13.32 -7.42 1.32
CA LYS A 113 -13.72 -7.43 -0.07
C LYS A 113 -13.77 -5.96 -0.41
N GLU A 114 -12.91 -5.52 -1.32
CA GLU A 114 -13.16 -4.27 -2.03
C GLU A 114 -14.64 -4.36 -2.36
N GLN A 115 -15.43 -3.48 -1.76
CA GLN A 115 -16.79 -3.35 -2.22
C GLN A 115 -16.59 -3.10 -3.70
N ASP A 116 -17.14 -3.99 -4.54
CA ASP A 116 -17.31 -3.73 -5.95
C ASP A 116 -18.11 -2.43 -6.01
N PHE A 117 -17.42 -1.30 -5.91
CA PHE A 117 -17.97 0.00 -6.20
C PHE A 117 -18.16 -0.09 -7.69
N PHE A 118 -19.37 -0.46 -8.09
CA PHE A 118 -19.82 -0.32 -9.45
C PHE A 118 -19.67 1.16 -9.79
N ASN A 119 -18.52 1.51 -10.34
CA ASN A 119 -18.26 2.85 -10.79
C ASN A 119 -19.13 3.01 -12.04
N ILE A 120 -20.19 3.82 -11.92
CA ILE A 120 -21.05 4.15 -13.05
C ILE A 120 -20.36 5.28 -13.81
N CYS A 121 -20.17 5.08 -15.11
CA CYS A 121 -19.58 6.09 -15.97
C CYS A 121 -20.46 7.35 -16.04
N ALA A 122 -19.91 8.50 -15.66
CA ALA A 122 -20.61 9.77 -15.61
C ALA A 122 -21.11 10.26 -16.98
N PHE A 123 -20.56 9.73 -18.08
CA PHE A 123 -20.96 10.11 -19.44
C PHE A 123 -22.02 9.18 -20.04
N CYS A 124 -21.84 7.85 -19.92
CA CYS A 124 -22.71 6.87 -20.58
C CYS A 124 -23.67 6.14 -19.64
N ASN A 125 -23.55 6.36 -18.32
CA ASN A 125 -24.36 5.74 -17.27
C ASN A 125 -24.33 4.21 -17.26
N LYS A 126 -23.25 3.61 -17.78
CA LYS A 126 -22.99 2.16 -17.76
C LYS A 126 -21.91 1.82 -16.73
N GLU A 127 -21.94 0.59 -16.26
CA GLU A 127 -20.92 0.04 -15.36
C GLU A 127 -19.52 0.09 -15.98
N ILE A 128 -18.52 0.44 -15.17
CA ILE A 128 -17.10 0.37 -15.51
C ILE A 128 -16.53 -0.92 -14.90
N ARG A 129 -15.91 -1.75 -15.73
CA ARG A 129 -15.20 -2.96 -15.30
C ARG A 129 -13.76 -2.62 -14.94
N ASP A 130 -13.16 -3.45 -14.08
CA ASP A 130 -11.77 -3.29 -13.65
C ASP A 130 -10.81 -3.19 -14.85
N GLY A 131 -9.90 -2.22 -14.79
CA GLY A 131 -8.91 -1.92 -15.82
C GLY A 131 -9.17 -0.67 -16.67
N ASP A 132 -10.40 -0.15 -16.70
CA ASP A 132 -10.79 1.00 -17.55
C ASP A 132 -11.32 2.22 -16.77
N THR A 133 -11.13 2.25 -15.45
CA THR A 133 -11.66 3.29 -14.56
C THR A 133 -10.75 4.51 -14.48
N PHE A 134 -11.30 5.68 -14.83
CA PHE A 134 -10.66 6.97 -14.63
C PHE A 134 -11.45 7.81 -13.63
N GLU A 135 -10.75 8.46 -12.70
CA GLU A 135 -11.32 9.39 -11.73
C GLU A 135 -11.21 10.84 -12.22
N ILE A 136 -12.34 11.56 -12.19
CA ILE A 136 -12.43 12.99 -12.52
C ILE A 136 -12.78 13.76 -11.25
N GLN A 137 -11.88 14.65 -10.83
CA GLN A 137 -12.11 15.55 -9.68
C GLN A 137 -12.41 16.97 -10.17
N LEU A 138 -13.61 17.48 -9.88
CA LEU A 138 -13.95 18.88 -10.13
C LEU A 138 -13.62 19.72 -8.89
N LYS A 139 -12.76 20.73 -9.07
CA LYS A 139 -12.42 21.73 -8.05
C LYS A 139 -12.89 23.10 -8.52
N ASN A 140 -13.80 23.72 -7.78
CA ASN A 140 -14.17 25.11 -8.00
C ASN A 140 -13.15 26.01 -7.27
N ARG A 141 -12.37 26.79 -8.01
CA ARG A 141 -11.39 27.73 -7.44
C ARG A 141 -11.98 29.11 -7.10
N SER A 142 -13.15 29.44 -7.63
CA SER A 142 -13.77 30.77 -7.48
C SER A 142 -14.50 30.95 -6.15
N VAL A 143 -14.76 29.87 -5.41
CA VAL A 143 -15.43 29.91 -4.11
C VAL A 143 -14.36 29.75 -3.03
N LYS A 144 -14.21 30.76 -2.15
CA LYS A 144 -13.25 30.74 -1.02
C LYS A 144 -13.57 29.66 0.03
N GLU A 145 -14.79 29.12 0.02
CA GLU A 145 -15.21 28.02 0.88
C GLU A 145 -14.85 26.66 0.26
N ARG A 146 -14.31 25.75 1.07
CA ARG A 146 -14.02 24.36 0.69
C ARG A 146 -15.31 23.61 0.41
N LEU A 147 -15.87 23.77 -0.78
CA LEU A 147 -16.94 22.90 -1.25
C LEU A 147 -16.42 21.45 -1.35
N PRO A 148 -17.28 20.45 -1.09
CA PRO A 148 -16.89 19.05 -1.24
C PRO A 148 -16.44 18.80 -2.68
N LYS A 149 -15.32 18.09 -2.84
CA LYS A 149 -14.83 17.65 -4.14
C LYS A 149 -15.90 16.78 -4.79
N ALA A 150 -16.39 17.16 -5.96
CA ALA A 150 -17.22 16.27 -6.76
C ALA A 150 -16.28 15.30 -7.49
N VAL A 151 -16.44 14.01 -7.20
CA VAL A 151 -15.67 12.91 -7.78
C VAL A 151 -16.58 12.12 -8.69
N PHE A 152 -16.15 11.92 -9.93
CA PHE A 152 -16.86 11.14 -10.94
C PHE A 152 -15.94 10.08 -11.51
N PHE A 153 -16.51 8.99 -12.00
CA PHE A 153 -15.79 7.95 -12.70
C PHE A 153 -16.22 7.88 -14.16
N ALA A 154 -15.31 7.52 -15.06
CA ALA A 154 -15.61 7.36 -16.48
C ALA A 154 -14.79 6.24 -17.13
N HIS A 155 -15.35 5.59 -18.15
CA HIS A 155 -14.55 4.77 -19.08
C HIS A 155 -13.56 5.67 -19.82
N LEU A 156 -12.35 5.17 -20.08
CA LEU A 156 -11.34 5.88 -20.89
C LEU A 156 -11.90 6.36 -22.24
N ALA A 157 -12.64 5.50 -22.94
CA ALA A 157 -13.22 5.84 -24.24
C ALA A 157 -14.24 6.99 -24.13
N CYS A 158 -15.05 7.00 -23.07
CA CYS A 158 -16.02 8.07 -22.83
C CYS A 158 -15.34 9.39 -22.46
N LEU A 159 -14.31 9.32 -21.60
CA LEU A 159 -13.51 10.47 -21.20
C LEU A 159 -12.81 11.10 -22.41
N ASN A 160 -12.14 10.29 -23.24
CA ASN A 160 -11.46 10.76 -24.45
C ASN A 160 -12.44 11.36 -25.46
N GLY A 161 -13.66 10.81 -25.58
CA GLY A 161 -14.70 11.38 -26.42
C GLY A 161 -15.16 12.76 -25.91
N ALA A 162 -15.37 12.89 -24.60
CA ALA A 162 -15.84 14.13 -23.98
C ALA A 162 -14.76 15.23 -23.95
N LEU A 163 -13.49 14.86 -23.77
CA LEU A 163 -12.35 15.79 -23.73
C LEU A 163 -11.66 15.96 -25.08
N HIS A 164 -12.22 15.41 -26.16
CA HIS A 164 -11.64 15.58 -27.49
C HIS A 164 -11.58 17.09 -27.85
N PRO A 165 -10.46 17.60 -28.39
CA PRO A 165 -10.31 19.02 -28.71
C PRO A 165 -11.41 19.60 -29.61
N THR A 166 -12.04 18.75 -30.43
CA THR A 166 -13.20 19.14 -31.28
C THR A 166 -14.42 19.58 -30.47
N TYR A 167 -14.60 19.05 -29.26
CA TYR A 167 -15.75 19.35 -28.38
C TYR A 167 -15.35 20.18 -27.16
N PHE A 168 -14.06 20.35 -26.92
CA PHE A 168 -13.53 21.17 -25.84
C PHE A 168 -13.49 22.64 -26.28
N ILE A 169 -14.50 23.41 -25.88
CA ILE A 169 -14.49 24.87 -26.07
C ILE A 169 -13.72 25.47 -24.89
N GLN A 170 -12.47 25.86 -25.14
CA GLN A 170 -11.67 26.57 -24.16
C GLN A 170 -12.02 28.07 -24.22
N ASP A 171 -12.89 28.50 -23.33
CA ASP A 171 -13.21 29.92 -23.14
C ASP A 171 -12.16 30.56 -22.23
N TRP A 172 -11.14 31.17 -22.85
CA TRP A 172 -10.10 31.89 -22.13
C TRP A 172 -10.65 33.22 -21.65
N LYS A 173 -11.18 33.23 -20.42
CA LYS A 173 -11.46 34.46 -19.70
C LYS A 173 -10.23 34.85 -18.90
N PHE A 174 -9.50 35.82 -19.41
CA PHE A 174 -8.41 36.41 -18.67
C PHE A 174 -8.96 37.51 -17.76
N ASP A 175 -8.56 37.46 -16.49
CA ASP A 175 -8.72 38.61 -15.61
C ASP A 175 -7.66 39.66 -16.01
N PRO A 176 -8.06 40.87 -16.43
CA PRO A 176 -7.12 41.93 -16.81
C PRO A 176 -6.12 42.24 -15.69
N ASP A 177 -6.55 42.19 -14.43
CA ASP A 177 -5.73 42.55 -13.28
C ASP A 177 -4.66 41.48 -13.02
N GLU A 178 -4.99 40.19 -13.22
CA GLU A 178 -4.01 39.10 -13.11
C GLU A 178 -2.98 39.12 -14.25
N ILE A 179 -3.38 39.52 -15.46
CA ILE A 179 -2.44 39.72 -16.57
C ILE A 179 -1.47 40.86 -16.26
N GLU A 180 -1.98 41.99 -15.77
CA GLU A 180 -1.14 43.17 -15.50
C GLU A 180 -0.15 42.91 -14.36
N GLU A 181 -0.57 42.19 -13.31
CA GLU A 181 0.29 41.76 -12.22
C GLU A 181 1.36 40.74 -12.68
N ALA A 182 0.99 39.76 -13.50
CA ALA A 182 1.94 38.81 -14.06
C ALA A 182 2.95 39.48 -15.00
N ALA A 183 2.50 40.43 -15.81
CA ALA A 183 3.35 41.21 -16.70
C ALA A 183 4.34 42.10 -15.91
N ARG A 184 3.90 42.70 -14.80
CA ARG A 184 4.78 43.49 -13.93
C ARG A 184 5.89 42.65 -13.33
N LYS A 185 5.56 41.46 -12.80
CA LYS A 185 6.57 40.53 -12.25
C LYS A 185 7.60 40.07 -13.28
N LEU A 186 7.19 39.87 -14.53
CA LEU A 186 8.11 39.47 -15.61
C LEU A 186 9.00 40.61 -16.11
N LEU A 187 8.68 41.87 -15.81
CA LEU A 187 9.47 43.04 -16.19
C LEU A 187 10.41 43.52 -15.06
N GLU A 188 10.26 42.98 -13.86
CA GLU A 188 11.09 43.30 -12.67
C GLU A 188 12.21 42.27 -12.42
N ASP A 189 12.23 41.15 -13.17
CA ASP A 189 13.35 40.19 -13.29
C ASP A 189 14.23 40.50 -14.52
#